data_AF-A0A2V7H7G0-F1
#
_entry.id   AF-A0A2V7H7G0-F1
#
_cell.length_a   1.000
_cell.length_b   1.000
_cell.length_c   1.000
_cell.angle_alpha   90.00
_cell.angle_beta   90.00
_cell.angle_gamma   90.00
#
_symmetry.space_group_name_H-M   'P 1'
#
loop_
_entity.id
_entity.type
_entity.pdbx_description
1 polymer ?
#
loop_
_entity_poly.entity_id
_entity_poly.type
_entity_poly.pdbx_seq_one_letter_code
_entity_poly.pdbx_strand_id
1 'polypeptide(L)'
;MRLLVARCEVLYTGRLTARLPEAVRLLMFKADGSFLVHDDAGGYRPLNRIRREFRPEGRSQTPADPERLTPRTCVWLPLRSPY
;
A
#
# COMPACT_ATOMS: atom_id res chain seq x y z
N MET A 1 7.75 13.09 4.62
CA MET A 1 7.12 12.38 3.49
C MET A 1 7.97 11.18 3.15
N ARG A 2 7.38 10.00 2.97
CA ARG A 2 8.09 8.80 2.50
C ARG A 2 7.36 8.25 1.27
N LEU A 3 8.09 8.00 0.20
CA LEU A 3 7.57 7.46 -1.05
C LEU A 3 8.14 6.05 -1.26
N LEU A 4 7.30 5.14 -1.74
CA LEU A 4 7.71 3.80 -2.12
C LEU A 4 7.08 3.47 -3.47
N VAL A 5 7.92 3.15 -4.45
CA VAL A 5 7.47 2.56 -5.73
C VAL A 5 7.71 1.08 -5.64
N ALA A 6 6.66 0.28 -5.79
CA ALA A 6 6.75 -1.16 -5.68
C ALA A 6 5.72 -1.83 -6.60
N ARG A 7 6.09 -3.01 -7.10
CA ARG A 7 5.13 -3.97 -7.64
C ARG A 7 4.53 -4.73 -6.47
N CYS A 8 3.24 -4.52 -6.23
CA CYS A 8 2.55 -5.08 -5.07
C CYS A 8 1.10 -5.37 -5.38
N GLU A 9 0.47 -6.25 -4.60
CA GLU A 9 -0.97 -6.34 -4.48
C GLU A 9 -1.42 -5.52 -3.26
N VAL A 10 -2.61 -4.90 -3.32
CA VAL A 10 -3.17 -4.10 -2.22
C VAL A 10 -4.49 -4.72 -1.79
N LEU A 11 -4.53 -5.25 -0.58
CA LEU A 11 -5.79 -5.67 0.05
C LEU A 11 -6.19 -4.61 1.07
N TYR A 12 -7.34 -3.96 0.85
CA TYR A 12 -7.94 -3.03 1.80
C TYR A 12 -9.10 -3.71 2.51
N THR A 13 -9.05 -3.73 3.85
CA THR A 13 -10.15 -4.18 4.70
C THR A 13 -10.66 -3.02 5.57
N GLY A 14 -11.93 -3.04 5.95
CA GLY A 14 -12.57 -1.98 6.70
C GLY A 14 -14.09 -2.12 6.62
N ARG A 15 -14.83 -1.02 6.39
CA ARG A 15 -16.27 -1.09 6.08
C ARG A 15 -16.57 -1.91 4.83
N LEU A 16 -15.62 -1.94 3.89
CA LEU A 16 -15.67 -2.74 2.68
C LEU A 16 -14.33 -3.45 2.52
N THR A 17 -14.36 -4.65 1.96
CA THR A 17 -13.17 -5.39 1.55
C THR A 17 -12.98 -5.21 0.05
N ALA A 18 -11.82 -4.69 -0.34
CA ALA A 18 -11.47 -4.46 -1.73
C ALA A 18 -10.04 -4.92 -1.98
N ARG A 19 -9.80 -5.50 -3.17
CA ARG A 19 -8.50 -6.01 -3.57
C ARG A 19 -8.11 -5.36 -4.88
N LEU A 20 -6.97 -4.68 -4.90
CA LEU A 20 -6.35 -4.20 -6.13
C LEU A 20 -5.31 -5.24 -6.57
N PRO A 21 -5.48 -5.86 -7.76
CA PRO A 21 -4.60 -6.91 -8.25
C PRO A 21 -3.17 -6.39 -8.44
N GLU A 22 -2.18 -7.26 -8.52
CA GLU A 22 -0.76 -6.88 -8.65
C GLU A 22 -0.51 -5.84 -9.76
N ALA A 23 0.11 -4.71 -9.41
CA ALA A 23 0.51 -3.66 -10.34
C ALA A 23 1.68 -2.85 -9.77
N VAL A 24 2.33 -2.04 -10.62
CA VAL A 24 3.34 -1.07 -10.17
C VAL A 24 2.62 0.12 -9.55
N ARG A 25 2.90 0.39 -8.28
CA ARG A 25 2.18 1.42 -7.51
C ARG A 25 3.12 2.39 -6.85
N LEU A 26 2.72 3.66 -6.86
CA LEU A 26 3.31 4.68 -6.00
C LEU A 26 2.53 4.75 -4.69
N LEU A 27 3.20 4.38 -3.61
CA LEU A 27 2.70 4.40 -2.25
C LEU A 27 3.26 5.64 -1.53
N MET A 28 2.39 6.52 -1.06
CA MET A 28 2.78 7.79 -0.43
C MET A 28 2.35 7.82 1.03
N PHE A 29 3.34 7.91 1.92
CA PHE A 29 3.15 8.07 3.37
C PHE A 29 3.37 9.52 3.76
N LYS A 30 2.32 10.14 4.29
CA LYS A 30 2.31 11.53 4.70
C LYS A 30 2.55 11.67 6.21
N ALA A 31 3.07 12.83 6.61
CA ALA A 31 3.38 13.10 8.03
C ALA A 31 2.11 13.24 8.89
N ASP A 32 0.97 13.55 8.28
CA ASP A 32 -0.35 13.59 8.93
C ASP A 32 -0.95 12.19 9.16
N GLY A 33 -0.20 11.12 8.87
CA GLY A 33 -0.65 9.74 8.99
C GLY A 33 -1.50 9.26 7.82
N SER A 34 -1.77 10.12 6.82
CA SER A 34 -2.51 9.71 5.63
C SER A 34 -1.67 8.92 4.65
N PHE A 35 -2.35 8.02 3.93
CA PHE A 35 -1.74 7.09 3.00
C PHE A 35 -2.47 7.10 1.65
N LEU A 36 -1.71 7.15 0.56
CA LEU A 36 -2.24 7.17 -0.81
C LEU A 36 -1.63 6.04 -1.65
N VAL A 37 -2.48 5.40 -2.46
CA VAL A 37 -2.09 4.43 -3.48
C VAL A 37 -2.39 5.01 -4.85
N HIS A 38 -1.37 5.14 -5.70
CA HIS A 38 -1.51 5.52 -7.10
C HIS A 38 -1.14 4.35 -8.00
N ASP A 39 -1.82 4.26 -9.14
CA ASP A 39 -1.47 3.35 -10.23
C ASP A 39 -0.58 4.07 -11.26
N ASP A 40 -0.01 3.30 -12.18
CA ASP A 40 0.78 3.81 -13.31
C ASP A 40 -0.06 4.40 -14.45
N ALA A 41 -1.40 4.28 -14.39
CA ALA A 41 -2.34 4.76 -15.40
C ALA A 41 -2.40 6.30 -15.60
N GLY A 42 -1.45 7.06 -15.04
CA GLY A 42 -1.27 8.50 -15.31
C GLY A 42 -2.27 9.45 -14.63
N GLY A 43 -3.22 8.94 -13.84
CA GLY A 43 -4.18 9.74 -13.11
C GLY A 43 -3.58 10.46 -11.89
N TYR A 44 -3.81 11.77 -11.77
CA TYR A 44 -3.37 12.54 -10.58
C TYR A 44 -4.15 12.18 -9.31
N ARG A 45 -5.32 11.54 -9.45
CA ARG A 45 -6.15 11.11 -8.33
C ARG A 45 -5.72 9.72 -7.86
N PRO A 46 -5.56 9.51 -6.54
CA PRO A 46 -5.20 8.20 -6.00
C PRO A 46 -6.35 7.20 -6.22
N LEU A 47 -6.00 5.92 -6.42
CA LEU A 47 -6.96 4.81 -6.42
C LEU A 47 -7.61 4.64 -5.05
N ASN A 48 -6.84 4.85 -3.98
CA ASN A 48 -7.33 4.75 -2.62
C ASN A 48 -6.67 5.80 -1.71
N ARG A 49 -7.46 6.39 -0.80
CA ARG A 49 -7.00 7.35 0.21
C ARG A 49 -7.45 6.92 1.60
N ILE A 50 -6.49 6.65 2.48
CA ILE A 50 -6.74 6.34 3.89
C ILE A 50 -6.35 7.57 4.72
N ARG A 51 -7.30 8.07 5.53
CA ARG A 51 -7.11 9.27 6.37
C ARG A 51 -6.72 8.96 7.82
N ARG A 52 -6.85 7.71 8.27
CA ARG A 52 -6.53 7.32 9.65
C ARG A 52 -5.13 6.72 9.74
N GLU A 53 -4.58 6.78 10.95
CA GLU A 53 -3.22 6.36 11.29
C GLU A 53 -2.86 5.03 10.62
N PHE A 54 -1.84 5.10 9.79
CA PHE A 54 -1.27 3.96 9.10
C PHE A 54 -0.06 3.43 9.89
N ARG A 55 -0.07 2.15 10.24
CA ARG A 55 1.12 1.43 10.72
C ARG A 55 1.44 0.32 9.71
N PRO A 56 2.58 0.40 9.01
CA PRO A 56 3.00 -0.67 8.11
C PRO A 56 3.35 -1.91 8.92
N GLU A 57 2.49 -2.94 8.91
CA GLU A 57 2.91 -4.31 9.23
C GLU A 57 3.59 -4.91 8.00
N GLY A 58 4.74 -4.35 7.64
CA GLY A 58 5.52 -4.78 6.49
C GLY A 58 6.98 -4.70 6.84
N ARG A 59 7.58 -5.83 7.20
CA ARG A 59 9.03 -5.94 7.32
C ARG A 59 9.60 -5.65 5.93
N SER A 60 10.25 -4.50 5.74
CA SER A 60 10.99 -4.19 4.52
C SER A 60 12.16 -5.17 4.40
N GLN A 61 11.91 -6.36 3.87
CA GLN A 61 12.98 -7.30 3.57
C GLN A 61 13.66 -6.83 2.29
N THR A 62 14.85 -6.25 2.36
CA THR A 62 15.70 -6.12 1.17
C THR A 62 15.78 -7.50 0.49
N PRO A 63 15.45 -7.64 -0.81
CA PRO A 63 15.55 -8.94 -1.46
C PRO A 63 16.99 -9.41 -1.31
N ALA A 64 17.19 -10.63 -0.80
CA ALA A 64 18.52 -11.24 -0.75
C ALA A 64 19.08 -11.56 -2.15
N ASP A 65 18.23 -11.41 -3.18
CA ASP A 65 18.50 -11.71 -4.57
C ASP A 65 17.77 -10.67 -5.44
N PRO A 66 18.47 -9.86 -6.26
CA PRO A 66 17.87 -8.80 -7.07
C PRO A 66 16.94 -9.34 -8.17
N GLU A 67 17.03 -10.62 -8.54
CA GLU A 67 16.15 -11.23 -9.56
C GLU A 67 14.86 -11.83 -8.96
N ARG A 68 14.82 -12.12 -7.65
CA ARG A 68 13.59 -12.56 -6.96
C ARG A 68 12.83 -11.37 -6.39
N LEU A 69 12.22 -10.59 -7.28
CA LEU A 69 11.11 -9.71 -6.94
C LEU A 69 9.86 -10.55 -6.65
N THR A 70 9.82 -11.24 -5.51
CA THR A 70 8.55 -11.83 -5.06
C THR A 70 7.53 -10.70 -4.90
N PRO A 71 6.29 -10.85 -5.40
CA PRO A 71 5.28 -9.82 -5.25
C PRO A 71 5.12 -9.55 -3.76
N ARG A 72 5.44 -8.33 -3.33
CA ARG A 72 5.18 -7.93 -1.95
C ARG A 72 3.69 -7.70 -1.85
N THR A 73 2.96 -8.67 -1.34
CA THR A 73 1.57 -8.44 -0.91
C THR A 73 1.61 -7.45 0.25
N CYS A 74 1.18 -6.22 0.02
CA CYS A 74 0.97 -5.26 1.09
C CYS A 74 -0.47 -5.44 1.57
N VAL A 75 -0.63 -6.06 2.73
CA VAL A 75 -1.93 -6.20 3.37
C VAL A 75 -2.20 -4.96 4.21
N TRP A 76 -3.35 -4.33 4.02
CA TRP A 76 -3.74 -3.12 4.72
C TRP A 76 -4.90 -3.42 5.67
N LEU A 77 -4.59 -3.50 6.96
CA LEU A 77 -5.56 -3.58 8.04
C LEU A 77 -5.69 -2.20 8.70
N PRO A 78 -6.90 -1.66 8.93
CA PRO A 78 -7.07 -0.49 9.76
C PRO A 78 -6.70 -0.85 11.20
N LEU A 79 -5.89 0.00 11.86
CA LEU A 79 -5.34 -0.22 13.22
C LEU A 79 -6.38 -0.48 14.34
N ARG A 80 -7.68 -0.36 14.05
CA ARG A 80 -8.78 -0.81 14.90
C ARG A 80 -9.96 -1.23 14.03
N SER A 81 -9.99 -2.49 13.61
CA SER A 81 -11.26 -3.14 13.31
C SER A 81 -11.84 -3.66 14.63
N PRO A 82 -13.01 -3.20 15.09
CA PRO A 82 -13.75 -3.86 16.16
C PRO A 82 -14.58 -5.06 15.66
N TYR A 83 -14.39 -5.49 14.40
CA TYR A 83 -14.91 -6.73 13.84
C TYR A 83 -13.76 -7.63 13.38
#